data_AF-A0A2D6MID7-F1
#
_entry.id   AF-A0A2D6MID7-F1
#
_cell.length_a   1.000
_cell.length_b   1.000
_cell.length_c   1.000
_cell.angle_alpha   90.00
_cell.angle_beta   90.00
_cell.angle_gamma   90.00
#
_symmetry.space_group_name_H-M   'P 1'
#
loop_
_entity.id
_entity.type
_entity.pdbx_description
1 polymer ?
#
loop_
_entity_poly.entity_id
_entity_poly.type
_entity_poly.pdbx_seq_one_letter_code
_entity_poly.pdbx_strand_id
1 'polypeptide(L)'
;MKRSYHSNLAFLDLLFNTLLCFVALFAIALLVISPNNDDKKIDIKAEFLITASWPKDINDDIDLYVEDPFGNIVYFKKQEAGLMHLDRDDLGNSNDRIQTELGMVEYDDNREMVTIRGIISGQYVVNVHAYSKREGVPVPVLVTIDKINPFSTIVSKTITLNESGQEETVCRFILNSNGDVVSINELPKSFTRNAW
;
A
#
# COMPACT_ATOMS: atom_id res chain seq x y z
N MET A 1 73.20 41.64 18.69
CA MET A 1 71.80 41.69 18.21
C MET A 1 71.13 40.35 18.52
N LYS A 2 70.27 40.28 19.54
CA LYS A 2 69.55 39.04 19.90
C LYS A 2 68.19 39.10 19.21
N ARG A 3 67.99 38.32 18.14
CA ARG A 3 66.68 38.19 17.48
C ARG A 3 65.78 37.31 18.35
N SER A 4 64.68 37.87 18.82
CA SER A 4 63.61 37.14 19.52
C SER A 4 62.76 36.37 18.50
N TYR A 5 62.76 35.04 18.58
CA TYR A 5 61.84 34.16 17.86
C TYR A 5 60.92 33.48 18.88
N HIS A 6 59.93 34.21 19.42
CA HIS A 6 59.09 33.69 20.53
C HIS A 6 57.59 33.94 20.35
N SER A 7 57.07 33.79 19.13
CA SER A 7 55.61 33.85 18.91
C SER A 7 55.07 32.93 17.81
N ASN A 8 55.88 32.50 16.84
CA ASN A 8 55.38 31.69 15.73
C ASN A 8 55.11 30.23 16.10
N LEU A 9 55.97 29.59 16.92
CA LEU A 9 55.77 28.19 17.30
C LEU A 9 54.50 27.99 18.12
N ALA A 10 54.32 28.75 19.20
CA ALA A 10 53.13 28.65 20.04
C ALA A 10 51.83 28.99 19.27
N PHE A 11 51.89 29.95 18.34
CA PHE A 11 50.76 30.28 17.47
C PHE A 11 50.44 29.16 16.47
N LEU A 12 51.45 28.59 15.81
CA LEU A 12 51.30 27.45 14.90
C LEU A 12 50.76 26.23 15.65
N ASP A 13 51.27 25.93 16.85
CA ASP A 13 50.80 24.82 17.67
C ASP A 13 49.33 25.00 18.06
N LEU A 14 48.93 26.20 18.47
CA LEU A 14 47.53 26.50 18.78
C LEU A 14 46.64 26.41 17.54
N LEU A 15 47.10 26.95 16.40
CA LEU A 15 46.39 26.94 15.13
C LEU A 15 46.15 25.51 14.63
N PHE A 16 47.19 24.68 14.63
CA PHE A 16 47.09 23.28 14.17
C PHE A 16 46.25 22.43 15.12
N ASN A 17 46.39 22.59 16.44
CA ASN A 17 45.55 21.86 17.40
C ASN A 17 44.07 22.27 17.28
N THR A 18 43.79 23.56 17.05
CA THR A 18 42.42 24.05 16.84
C THR A 18 41.84 23.51 15.54
N LEU A 19 42.63 23.50 14.46
CA LEU A 19 42.21 22.95 13.18
C LEU A 19 41.96 21.44 13.27
N LEU A 20 42.83 20.69 13.95
CA LEU A 20 42.65 19.25 14.19
C LEU A 20 41.36 18.97 14.96
N CYS A 21 41.08 19.75 16.00
CA CYS A 21 39.84 19.66 16.77
C CYS A 21 38.61 19.93 15.88
N PHE A 22 38.67 20.98 15.06
CA PHE A 22 37.58 21.30 14.12
C PHE A 22 37.33 20.17 13.11
N VAL A 23 38.38 19.62 12.51
CA VAL A 23 38.28 18.50 11.56
C VAL A 23 37.73 17.24 12.24
N ALA A 24 38.17 16.94 13.47
CA ALA A 24 37.67 15.81 14.24
C ALA A 24 36.18 15.95 14.58
N LEU A 25 35.75 17.15 15.01
CA LEU A 25 34.34 17.45 15.28
C LEU A 25 33.50 17.35 14.01
N PHE A 26 34.01 17.79 12.87
CA PHE A 26 33.34 17.66 11.57
C PHE A 26 33.19 16.19 11.14
N ALA A 27 34.23 15.37 11.33
CA ALA A 27 34.16 13.93 11.06
C ALA A 27 33.13 13.23 11.96
N ILE A 28 33.09 13.57 13.26
CA ILE A 28 32.07 13.06 14.19
C ILE A 28 30.67 13.51 13.77
N ALA A 29 30.49 14.77 13.36
CA ALA A 29 29.22 15.28 12.87
C ALA A 29 28.73 14.51 11.63
N LEU A 30 29.61 14.21 10.67
CA LEU A 30 29.26 13.40 9.51
C LEU A 30 28.87 11.96 9.88
N LEU A 31 29.53 11.37 10.89
CA LEU A 31 29.16 10.05 11.41
C LEU A 31 27.79 10.07 12.11
N VAL A 32 27.48 11.15 12.85
CA VAL A 32 26.17 11.34 13.51
C VAL A 32 25.06 11.68 12.52
N ILE A 33 25.39 12.29 11.37
CA ILE A 33 24.45 12.52 10.24
C ILE A 33 24.19 11.21 9.47
N SER A 34 24.70 10.06 9.92
CA SER A 34 24.12 8.78 9.49
C SER A 34 22.64 8.81 9.88
N PRO A 35 21.71 8.70 8.91
CA PRO A 35 20.31 8.59 9.27
C PRO A 35 20.19 7.25 9.99
N ASN A 36 20.07 7.31 11.32
CA ASN A 36 19.46 6.21 12.06
C ASN A 36 18.00 6.20 11.59
N ASN A 37 17.76 5.52 10.48
CA ASN A 37 16.44 5.04 10.08
C ASN A 37 16.04 3.94 11.07
N ASP A 38 16.03 4.27 12.36
CA ASP A 38 15.15 3.64 13.32
C ASP A 38 13.77 4.26 13.08
N ASP A 39 13.28 4.10 11.84
CA ASP A 39 11.86 3.97 11.60
C ASP A 39 11.45 2.91 12.61
N LYS A 40 10.68 3.30 13.62
CA LYS A 40 9.87 2.35 14.36
C LYS A 40 9.07 1.64 13.28
N LYS A 41 9.59 0.51 12.80
CA LYS A 41 8.88 -0.43 11.95
C LYS A 41 7.75 -0.89 12.83
N ILE A 42 6.64 -0.15 12.78
CA ILE A 42 5.34 -0.72 12.96
C ILE A 42 5.41 -1.92 12.04
N ASP A 43 5.48 -3.11 12.62
CA ASP A 43 5.47 -4.35 11.88
C ASP A 43 4.11 -4.36 11.17
N ILE A 44 4.11 -3.86 9.93
CA ILE A 44 2.90 -3.70 9.15
C ILE A 44 2.44 -5.13 8.93
N LYS A 45 1.32 -5.50 9.55
CA LYS A 45 0.75 -6.85 9.47
C LYS A 45 0.08 -7.09 8.11
N ALA A 46 0.71 -6.62 7.03
CA ALA A 46 0.25 -6.70 5.66
C ALA A 46 1.44 -6.94 4.74
N GLU A 47 1.33 -7.98 3.92
CA GLU A 47 2.27 -8.29 2.85
C GLU A 47 1.78 -7.70 1.53
N PHE A 48 0.47 -7.73 1.30
CA PHE A 48 -0.17 -7.13 0.13
C PHE A 48 -1.41 -6.34 0.52
N LEU A 49 -1.66 -5.27 -0.23
CA LEU A 49 -2.86 -4.46 -0.18
C LEU A 49 -3.51 -4.45 -1.56
N ILE A 50 -4.76 -4.87 -1.63
CA ILE A 50 -5.57 -4.85 -2.85
C ILE A 50 -6.65 -3.81 -2.65
N THR A 51 -6.65 -2.76 -3.46
CA THR A 51 -7.61 -1.66 -3.36
C THR A 51 -8.42 -1.58 -4.63
N ALA A 52 -9.74 -1.51 -4.52
CA ALA A 52 -10.64 -1.16 -5.61
C ALA A 52 -11.29 0.19 -5.28
N SER A 53 -11.20 1.17 -6.17
CA SER A 53 -11.77 2.51 -5.97
C SER A 53 -12.51 2.99 -7.21
N TRP A 54 -13.61 3.71 -7.02
CA TRP A 54 -14.42 4.27 -8.11
C TRP A 54 -14.95 5.67 -7.76
N PRO A 55 -15.39 6.46 -8.77
CA PRO A 55 -15.87 7.81 -8.55
C PRO A 55 -16.98 7.87 -7.50
N LYS A 56 -16.83 8.80 -6.57
CA LYS A 56 -17.75 9.00 -5.44
C LYS A 56 -19.16 9.43 -5.84
N ASP A 57 -19.26 10.17 -6.92
CA ASP A 57 -20.55 10.59 -7.48
C ASP A 57 -21.41 9.41 -7.93
N ILE A 58 -20.81 8.23 -8.13
CA ILE A 58 -21.52 7.01 -8.49
C ILE A 58 -21.82 6.16 -7.24
N ASN A 59 -23.09 6.08 -6.88
CA ASN A 59 -23.60 5.36 -5.72
C ASN A 59 -23.90 3.87 -6.00
N ASP A 60 -23.14 3.26 -6.91
CA ASP A 60 -23.22 1.84 -7.22
C ASP A 60 -22.45 1.01 -6.19
N ASP A 61 -22.94 -0.20 -5.95
CA ASP A 61 -22.39 -1.16 -4.98
C ASP A 61 -21.39 -2.07 -5.70
N ILE A 62 -20.10 -1.80 -5.51
CA ILE A 62 -19.00 -2.49 -6.17
C ILE A 62 -18.20 -3.26 -5.12
N ASP A 63 -18.19 -4.57 -5.27
CA ASP A 63 -17.49 -5.50 -4.39
C ASP A 63 -16.12 -5.91 -4.97
N LEU A 64 -15.17 -6.16 -4.08
CA LEU A 64 -13.88 -6.77 -4.31
C LEU A 64 -13.89 -8.23 -3.83
N TYR A 65 -13.55 -9.15 -4.74
CA TYR A 65 -13.41 -10.57 -4.44
C TYR A 65 -11.96 -10.98 -4.59
N VAL A 66 -11.40 -11.58 -3.53
CA VAL A 66 -10.03 -12.09 -3.55
C VAL A 66 -10.02 -13.54 -3.10
N GLU A 67 -9.45 -14.41 -3.92
CA GLU A 67 -9.27 -15.83 -3.63
C GLU A 67 -7.79 -16.15 -3.39
N ASP A 68 -7.51 -16.95 -2.37
CA ASP A 68 -6.18 -17.47 -2.06
C ASP A 68 -5.87 -18.78 -2.82
N PRO A 69 -4.61 -19.26 -2.77
CA PRO A 69 -4.22 -20.50 -3.45
C PRO A 69 -4.94 -21.77 -2.98
N PHE A 70 -5.60 -21.74 -1.81
CA PHE A 70 -6.35 -22.85 -1.24
C PHE A 70 -7.85 -22.77 -1.53
N GLY A 71 -8.30 -21.77 -2.30
CA GLY A 71 -9.70 -21.55 -2.66
C GLY A 71 -10.52 -20.84 -1.59
N ASN A 72 -9.88 -20.24 -0.58
CA ASN A 72 -10.59 -19.37 0.36
C ASN A 72 -10.85 -18.03 -0.33
N ILE A 73 -12.11 -17.58 -0.31
CA ILE A 73 -12.53 -16.32 -0.91
C ILE A 73 -12.90 -15.34 0.21
N VAL A 74 -12.39 -14.11 0.10
CA VAL A 74 -12.85 -12.94 0.85
C VAL A 74 -13.74 -12.08 -0.05
N TYR A 75 -14.86 -11.64 0.50
CA TYR A 75 -15.88 -10.78 -0.10
C TYR A 75 -16.81 -10.25 1.00
N PHE A 76 -17.76 -9.35 0.69
CA PHE A 76 -18.60 -8.66 1.69
C PHE A 76 -19.26 -9.57 2.76
N LYS A 77 -19.76 -10.76 2.40
CA LYS A 77 -20.36 -11.70 3.39
C LYS A 77 -19.33 -12.48 4.21
N LYS A 78 -18.09 -12.56 3.74
CA LYS A 78 -16.99 -13.30 4.37
C LYS A 78 -15.74 -12.43 4.37
N GLN A 79 -15.72 -11.48 5.31
CA GLN A 79 -14.66 -10.49 5.44
C GLN A 79 -13.31 -11.10 5.86
N GLU A 80 -13.31 -12.30 6.46
CA GLU A 80 -12.09 -13.01 6.82
C GLU A 80 -12.03 -14.42 6.21
N ALA A 81 -10.96 -14.71 5.48
CA ALA A 81 -10.69 -16.06 4.98
C ALA A 81 -9.18 -16.27 4.76
N GLY A 82 -8.66 -17.39 5.27
CA GLY A 82 -7.21 -17.67 5.20
C GLY A 82 -6.40 -16.60 5.93
N LEU A 83 -5.44 -16.00 5.22
CA LEU A 83 -4.64 -14.86 5.71
C LEU A 83 -5.10 -13.52 5.12
N MET A 84 -6.32 -13.46 4.59
CA MET A 84 -6.89 -12.28 3.94
C MET A 84 -8.01 -11.67 4.80
N HIS A 85 -8.13 -10.34 4.76
CA HIS A 85 -9.13 -9.58 5.49
C HIS A 85 -9.67 -8.44 4.61
N LEU A 86 -10.99 -8.32 4.47
CA LEU A 86 -11.65 -7.15 3.87
C LEU A 86 -11.73 -6.06 4.93
N ASP A 87 -10.91 -5.02 4.78
CA ASP A 87 -10.76 -3.95 5.78
C ASP A 87 -11.96 -3.00 5.82
N ARG A 88 -12.59 -2.79 4.66
CA ARG A 88 -13.77 -1.92 4.52
C ARG A 88 -14.66 -2.45 3.40
N ASP A 89 -15.92 -2.65 3.76
CA ASP A 89 -17.05 -2.93 2.88
C ASP A 89 -17.81 -1.62 2.68
N ASP A 90 -17.78 -1.08 1.46
CA ASP A 90 -18.26 0.26 1.15
C ASP A 90 -19.47 0.21 0.21
N LEU A 91 -20.67 0.37 0.80
CA LEU A 91 -21.96 0.34 0.11
C LEU A 91 -22.28 1.64 -0.68
N GLY A 92 -21.23 2.37 -1.12
CA GLY A 92 -21.28 3.68 -1.76
C GLY A 92 -21.41 4.86 -0.78
N ASN A 93 -22.20 5.88 -1.16
CA ASN A 93 -22.31 7.18 -0.45
C ASN A 93 -22.82 7.11 1.02
N SER A 94 -23.14 5.92 1.54
CA SER A 94 -23.77 5.74 2.85
C SER A 94 -22.80 5.91 4.03
N ASN A 95 -21.47 5.81 3.81
CA ASN A 95 -20.46 5.80 4.88
C ASN A 95 -19.39 6.91 4.79
N ASP A 96 -19.55 7.89 3.90
CA ASP A 96 -18.48 8.86 3.58
C ASP A 96 -18.50 10.15 4.40
N ARG A 97 -19.40 10.23 5.38
CA ARG A 97 -19.61 11.46 6.16
C ARG A 97 -19.55 11.18 7.65
N ILE A 98 -18.41 11.52 8.25
CA ILE A 98 -18.30 11.59 9.70
C ILE A 98 -18.50 13.05 10.11
N GLN A 99 -19.62 13.30 10.78
CA GLN A 99 -19.84 14.58 11.43
C GLN A 99 -18.99 14.63 12.71
N THR A 100 -17.95 15.46 12.71
CA THR A 100 -17.14 15.72 13.91
C THR A 100 -17.53 17.06 14.52
N GLU A 101 -17.14 17.29 15.79
CA GLU A 101 -17.35 18.60 16.45
C GLU A 101 -16.66 19.77 15.73
N LEU A 102 -15.71 19.48 14.83
CA LEU A 102 -14.92 20.46 14.07
C LEU A 102 -15.38 20.62 12.61
N GLY A 103 -16.42 19.90 12.18
CA GLY A 103 -16.94 19.94 10.81
C GLY A 103 -17.09 18.57 10.17
N MET A 104 -17.60 18.55 8.94
CA MET A 104 -17.73 17.33 8.12
C MET A 104 -16.36 16.95 7.58
N VAL A 105 -15.90 15.73 7.88
CA VAL A 105 -14.74 15.12 7.20
C VAL A 105 -15.29 14.15 6.16
N GLU A 106 -14.99 14.43 4.90
CA GLU A 106 -15.44 13.63 3.76
C GLU A 106 -14.23 12.94 3.13
N TYR A 107 -14.42 11.69 2.69
CA TYR A 107 -13.46 11.00 1.86
C TYR A 107 -13.84 11.16 0.39
N ASP A 108 -12.84 11.27 -0.49
CA ASP A 108 -13.06 11.74 -1.87
C ASP A 108 -13.48 10.64 -2.85
N ASP A 109 -13.23 9.36 -2.53
CA ASP A 109 -13.52 8.22 -3.41
C ASP A 109 -14.12 7.04 -2.64
N ASN A 110 -15.13 6.38 -3.22
CA ASN A 110 -15.64 5.08 -2.75
C ASN A 110 -14.54 4.03 -2.90
N ARG A 111 -14.34 3.16 -1.89
CA ARG A 111 -13.31 2.12 -1.97
C ARG A 111 -13.56 0.87 -1.15
N GLU A 112 -13.13 -0.25 -1.71
CA GLU A 112 -12.95 -1.52 -0.99
C GLU A 112 -11.47 -1.88 -0.90
N MET A 113 -11.10 -2.54 0.20
CA MET A 113 -9.70 -2.86 0.47
C MET A 113 -9.59 -4.24 1.10
N VAL A 114 -8.78 -5.10 0.49
CA VAL A 114 -8.39 -6.40 1.04
C VAL A 114 -6.91 -6.38 1.40
N THR A 115 -6.62 -6.65 2.67
CA THR A 115 -5.26 -6.87 3.17
C THR A 115 -4.94 -8.36 3.20
N ILE A 116 -3.80 -8.75 2.65
CA ILE A 116 -3.20 -10.08 2.82
C ILE A 116 -2.11 -9.98 3.88
N ARG A 117 -2.32 -10.62 5.03
CA ARG A 117 -1.46 -10.52 6.23
C ARG A 117 -0.20 -11.38 6.16
N GLY A 118 -0.16 -12.35 5.26
CA GLY A 118 0.97 -13.27 5.13
C GLY A 118 1.03 -13.93 3.76
N ILE A 119 2.23 -14.36 3.39
CA ILE A 119 2.51 -14.96 2.08
C ILE A 119 2.12 -16.44 2.09
N ILE A 120 1.25 -16.82 1.15
CA ILE A 120 1.00 -18.22 0.78
C ILE A 120 1.46 -18.37 -0.67
N SER A 121 2.35 -19.33 -0.94
CA SER A 121 2.78 -19.60 -2.31
C SER A 121 1.62 -20.16 -3.14
N GLY A 122 1.46 -19.67 -4.36
CA GLY A 122 0.44 -20.14 -5.30
C GLY A 122 -0.32 -19.00 -5.97
N GLN A 123 -1.41 -19.34 -6.65
CA GLN A 123 -2.19 -18.39 -7.44
C GLN A 123 -3.27 -17.71 -6.59
N TYR A 124 -3.24 -16.39 -6.57
CA TYR A 124 -4.33 -15.55 -6.11
C TYR A 124 -5.15 -15.05 -7.30
N VAL A 125 -6.43 -14.84 -7.07
CA VAL A 125 -7.36 -14.31 -8.09
C VAL A 125 -8.07 -13.09 -7.53
N VAL A 126 -8.07 -12.00 -8.29
CA VAL A 126 -8.71 -10.74 -7.92
C VAL A 126 -9.77 -10.41 -8.93
N ASN A 127 -11.01 -10.28 -8.47
CA ASN A 127 -12.15 -9.88 -9.27
C ASN A 127 -12.82 -8.65 -8.66
N VAL A 128 -13.46 -7.88 -9.53
CA VAL A 128 -14.41 -6.84 -9.14
C VAL A 128 -15.80 -7.24 -9.60
N HIS A 129 -16.81 -6.92 -8.81
CA HIS A 129 -18.19 -7.31 -9.07
C HIS A 129 -19.13 -6.14 -8.80
N ALA A 130 -19.93 -5.76 -9.80
CA ALA A 130 -20.98 -4.76 -9.63
C ALA A 130 -22.19 -5.45 -9.00
N TYR A 131 -22.24 -5.57 -7.67
CA TYR A 131 -23.35 -6.23 -6.97
C TYR A 131 -24.70 -5.58 -7.31
N SER A 132 -24.76 -4.25 -7.25
CA SER A 132 -25.95 -3.49 -7.59
C SER A 132 -25.59 -2.17 -8.27
N LYS A 133 -26.04 -1.97 -9.51
CA LYS A 133 -25.99 -0.68 -10.18
C LYS A 133 -27.31 0.08 -10.01
N ARG A 134 -27.25 1.31 -9.48
CA ARG A 134 -28.40 2.18 -9.24
C ARG A 134 -28.54 3.27 -10.30
N GLU A 135 -27.42 3.72 -10.87
CA GLU A 135 -27.41 4.89 -11.76
C GLU A 135 -27.45 4.54 -13.26
N GLY A 136 -27.24 3.27 -13.60
CA GLY A 136 -27.28 2.79 -14.99
C GLY A 136 -26.15 3.32 -15.88
N VAL A 137 -25.11 3.92 -15.29
CA VAL A 137 -23.92 4.43 -15.98
C VAL A 137 -22.75 3.45 -15.86
N PRO A 138 -21.84 3.37 -16.84
CA PRO A 138 -20.61 2.60 -16.70
C PRO A 138 -19.76 3.11 -15.52
N VAL A 139 -19.27 2.20 -14.68
CA VAL A 139 -18.44 2.53 -13.51
C VAL A 139 -17.00 2.16 -13.80
N PRO A 140 -16.07 3.13 -13.89
CA PRO A 140 -14.64 2.84 -13.95
C PRO A 140 -14.12 2.52 -12.54
N VAL A 141 -13.70 1.28 -12.34
CA VAL A 141 -13.09 0.80 -11.09
C VAL A 141 -11.59 0.71 -11.28
N LEU A 142 -10.83 1.50 -10.55
CA LEU A 142 -9.37 1.38 -10.47
C LEU A 142 -9.02 0.32 -9.42
N VAL A 143 -8.27 -0.69 -9.83
CA VAL A 143 -7.78 -1.74 -8.93
C VAL A 143 -6.25 -1.68 -8.86
N THR A 144 -5.74 -1.53 -7.64
CA THR A 144 -4.30 -1.57 -7.35
C THR A 144 -3.96 -2.77 -6.48
N ILE A 145 -2.82 -3.40 -6.76
CA ILE A 145 -2.24 -4.47 -5.94
C ILE A 145 -0.84 -4.03 -5.56
N ASP A 146 -0.65 -3.67 -4.30
CA ASP A 146 0.60 -3.18 -3.75
C ASP A 146 1.20 -4.24 -2.82
N LYS A 147 2.43 -4.67 -3.10
CA LYS A 147 3.26 -5.38 -2.12
C LYS A 147 3.79 -4.33 -1.14
N ILE A 148 3.73 -4.60 0.16
CA ILE A 148 4.13 -3.64 1.19
C ILE A 148 5.58 -3.83 1.62
N ASN A 149 6.07 -5.08 1.65
CA ASN A 149 7.38 -5.43 2.20
C ASN A 149 8.22 -6.26 1.21
N PRO A 150 9.11 -5.64 0.40
CA PRO A 150 9.28 -4.20 0.20
C PRO A 150 8.17 -3.59 -0.68
N PHE A 151 7.99 -2.28 -0.57
CA PHE A 151 6.92 -1.57 -1.27
C PHE A 151 7.08 -1.63 -2.80
N SER A 152 6.07 -2.13 -3.50
CA SER A 152 5.99 -2.08 -4.97
C SER A 152 4.56 -2.27 -5.46
N THR A 153 4.13 -1.46 -6.41
CA THR A 153 2.86 -1.66 -7.12
C THR A 153 3.03 -2.74 -8.18
N ILE A 154 2.35 -3.86 -7.99
CA ILE A 154 2.40 -5.03 -8.87
C ILE A 154 1.43 -4.86 -10.04
N VAL A 155 0.21 -4.40 -9.74
CA VAL A 155 -0.85 -4.18 -10.72
C VAL A 155 -1.50 -2.84 -10.41
N SER A 156 -1.77 -2.05 -11.47
CA SER A 156 -2.65 -0.90 -11.43
C SER A 156 -3.45 -0.89 -12.73
N LYS A 157 -4.76 -1.13 -12.62
CA LYS A 157 -5.61 -1.37 -13.80
C LYS A 157 -7.01 -0.82 -13.57
N THR A 158 -7.58 -0.19 -14.59
CA THR A 158 -8.97 0.25 -14.58
C THR A 158 -9.85 -0.75 -15.34
N ILE A 159 -10.92 -1.22 -14.70
CA ILE A 159 -11.97 -2.07 -15.30
C ILE A 159 -13.28 -1.29 -15.32
N THR A 160 -13.99 -1.31 -16.44
CA THR A 160 -15.29 -0.64 -16.55
C THR A 160 -16.43 -1.65 -16.41
N LEU A 161 -17.26 -1.49 -15.38
CA LEU A 161 -18.43 -2.32 -15.11
C LEU A 161 -19.69 -1.62 -15.64
N ASN A 162 -20.38 -2.27 -16.57
CA ASN A 162 -21.51 -1.73 -17.33
C ASN A 162 -22.85 -2.23 -16.79
N GLU A 163 -22.92 -3.46 -16.31
CA GLU A 163 -24.18 -4.12 -15.93
C GLU A 163 -24.19 -4.57 -14.47
N SER A 164 -25.38 -4.61 -13.86
CA SER A 164 -25.55 -5.16 -12.52
C SER A 164 -25.34 -6.66 -12.55
N GLY A 165 -24.63 -7.20 -11.56
CA GLY A 165 -24.17 -8.59 -11.53
C GLY A 165 -22.97 -8.87 -12.43
N GLN A 166 -22.39 -7.87 -13.10
CA GLN A 166 -21.18 -8.06 -13.90
C GLN A 166 -19.99 -8.30 -12.97
N GLU A 167 -19.31 -9.42 -13.21
CA GLU A 167 -18.09 -9.81 -12.52
C GLU A 167 -16.96 -9.89 -13.53
N GLU A 168 -15.84 -9.22 -13.25
CA GLU A 168 -14.66 -9.21 -14.12
C GLU A 168 -13.41 -9.60 -13.34
N THR A 169 -12.60 -10.48 -13.94
CA THR A 169 -11.27 -10.80 -13.40
C THR A 169 -10.30 -9.68 -13.74
N VAL A 170 -9.78 -9.04 -12.71
CA VAL A 170 -8.74 -8.01 -12.84
C VAL A 170 -7.44 -8.67 -13.24
N CYS A 171 -7.00 -9.64 -12.43
CA CYS A 171 -5.82 -10.45 -12.69
C CYS A 171 -5.81 -11.72 -11.83
N ARG A 172 -4.91 -12.62 -12.20
CA ARG A 172 -4.43 -13.73 -11.40
C ARG A 172 -2.93 -13.60 -11.25
N PHE A 173 -2.44 -13.51 -10.04
CA PHE A 173 -1.01 -13.41 -9.77
C PHE A 173 -0.54 -14.62 -8.98
N ILE A 174 0.64 -15.13 -9.30
CA ILE A 174 1.24 -16.28 -8.61
C ILE A 174 2.38 -15.78 -7.74
N LEU A 175 2.36 -16.15 -6.46
CA LEU A 175 3.44 -15.90 -5.51
C LEU A 175 4.33 -17.14 -5.35
N ASN A 176 5.64 -16.93 -5.26
CA ASN A 176 6.57 -17.96 -4.77
C ASN A 176 6.57 -18.03 -3.23
N SER A 177 7.36 -18.93 -2.65
CA SER A 177 7.52 -19.08 -1.20
C SER A 177 8.12 -17.85 -0.49
N ASN A 178 8.77 -16.97 -1.24
CA ASN A 178 9.40 -15.75 -0.73
C ASN A 178 8.46 -14.52 -0.84
N GLY A 179 7.27 -14.69 -1.42
CA GLY A 179 6.31 -13.60 -1.63
C GLY A 179 6.60 -12.74 -2.86
N ASP A 180 7.42 -13.22 -3.79
CA ASP A 180 7.63 -12.54 -5.07
C ASP A 180 6.59 -13.00 -6.09
N VAL A 181 6.11 -12.05 -6.87
CA VAL A 181 5.16 -12.30 -7.95
C VAL A 181 5.94 -12.89 -9.14
N VAL A 182 5.68 -14.17 -9.46
CA VAL A 182 6.39 -14.89 -10.53
C VAL A 182 5.66 -14.84 -11.87
N SER A 183 4.34 -14.65 -11.86
CA SER A 183 3.55 -14.54 -13.08
C SER A 183 2.23 -13.81 -12.81
N ILE A 184 1.75 -13.10 -13.82
CA ILE A 184 0.43 -12.46 -13.82
C ILE A 184 -0.27 -12.84 -15.13
N ASN A 185 -1.56 -13.18 -15.05
CA ASN A 185 -2.41 -13.39 -16.21
C ASN A 185 -3.82 -12.85 -15.97
N GLU A 186 -4.64 -12.82 -17.00
CA GLU A 186 -6.00 -12.24 -16.96
C GLU A 186 -7.06 -13.28 -17.34
N LEU A 187 -6.79 -14.56 -17.09
CA LEU A 187 -7.75 -15.62 -17.44
C LEU A 187 -9.03 -15.44 -16.63
N PRO A 188 -10.22 -15.45 -17.25
CA PRO A 188 -11.47 -15.19 -16.54
C PRO A 188 -11.78 -16.29 -15.53
N LYS A 189 -12.12 -15.92 -14.28
CA LYS A 189 -12.70 -16.79 -13.25
C LYS A 189 -13.96 -16.10 -12.75
N SER A 190 -15.04 -16.84 -12.52
CA SER A 190 -16.23 -16.28 -11.87
C SER A 190 -16.47 -16.97 -10.52
N PHE A 191 -16.74 -16.16 -9.51
CA PHE A 191 -17.13 -16.57 -8.17
C PHE A 191 -18.64 -16.57 -8.00
N THR A 192 -19.36 -15.73 -8.74
CA THR A 192 -20.81 -15.54 -8.62
C THR A 192 -21.64 -16.57 -9.40
N ARG A 193 -21.13 -17.08 -10.54
CA ARG A 193 -21.88 -18.03 -11.40
C ARG A 193 -22.05 -19.43 -10.83
N ASN A 194 -21.27 -19.82 -9.82
CA ASN A 194 -21.35 -21.15 -9.19
C ASN A 194 -22.10 -21.14 -7.84
N ALA A 195 -22.69 -20.00 -7.46
CA ALA A 195 -23.37 -19.80 -6.18
C ALA A 195 -24.89 -19.63 -6.37
N TRP A 196 -25.54 -20.54 -7.11
CA TRP A 196 -27.00 -20.68 -7.19
C TRP A 196 -27.39 -22.15 -7.38
#